data_AF-V5I716-F1
#
_entry.id   AF-V5I716-F1
#
_cell.length_a   1.000
_cell.length_b   1.000
_cell.length_c   1.000
_cell.angle_alpha   90.00
_cell.angle_beta   90.00
_cell.angle_gamma   90.00
#
_symmetry.space_group_name_H-M   'P 1'
#
loop_
_entity.id
_entity.type
_entity.pdbx_description
1 polymer ?
#
loop_
_entity_poly.entity_id
_entity_poly.type
_entity_poly.pdbx_seq_one_letter_code
_entity_poly.pdbx_strand_id
1 'polypeptide(L)'
;KAWREKYNFAVGEATYTEALNKLGLECDGKGSGNAVNLSKVILEKKSAYRKPFLFPHGNLKTDTLNLELGKEGIEIKGVLVYDTIANPSILKEISDVTDDLTSIPEYVVFFSPSGFHSSIDHLRKI
;
A
#
# COMPACT_ATOMS: atom_id res chain seq x y z
N LYS A 1 15.09 -13.13 -13.98
CA LYS A 1 14.78 -14.53 -14.39
C LYS A 1 14.43 -15.42 -13.19
N ALA A 2 15.28 -15.54 -12.16
CA ALA A 2 15.08 -16.45 -11.01
C ALA A 2 13.79 -16.27 -10.19
N TRP A 3 13.09 -15.13 -10.29
CA TRP A 3 11.82 -14.91 -9.59
C TRP A 3 10.60 -15.53 -10.28
N ARG A 4 10.67 -15.78 -11.60
CA ARG A 4 9.54 -16.31 -12.38
C ARG A 4 9.15 -17.74 -12.01
N GLU A 5 10.09 -18.49 -11.46
CA GLU A 5 9.89 -19.88 -11.02
C GLU A 5 9.43 -19.96 -9.54
N LYS A 6 9.32 -18.81 -8.86
CA LYS A 6 8.89 -18.74 -7.46
C LYS A 6 7.40 -18.41 -7.37
N TYR A 7 6.81 -18.70 -6.21
CA TYR A 7 5.50 -18.18 -5.87
C TYR A 7 5.59 -16.67 -5.60
N ASN A 8 4.90 -15.88 -6.43
CA ASN A 8 4.82 -14.43 -6.29
C ASN A 8 3.37 -14.03 -6.02
N PHE A 9 3.18 -12.92 -5.30
CA PHE A 9 1.88 -12.50 -4.81
C PHE A 9 1.74 -10.98 -4.98
N ALA A 10 0.54 -10.52 -5.32
CA ALA A 10 0.23 -9.10 -5.48
C ALA A 10 -1.18 -8.79 -4.96
N VAL A 11 -1.35 -7.64 -4.30
CA VAL A 11 -2.68 -7.09 -3.99
C VAL A 11 -3.09 -6.17 -5.13
N GLY A 12 -4.26 -6.43 -5.71
CA GLY A 12 -4.88 -5.57 -6.73
C GLY A 12 -4.40 -5.86 -8.15
N GLU A 13 -5.32 -5.68 -9.11
CA GLU A 13 -5.08 -5.88 -10.54
C GLU A 13 -4.00 -4.94 -11.10
N ALA A 14 -3.94 -3.69 -10.62
CA ALA A 14 -2.93 -2.73 -11.05
C ALA A 14 -1.50 -3.22 -10.74
N THR A 15 -1.26 -3.63 -9.49
CA THR A 15 0.05 -4.16 -9.05
C THR A 15 0.43 -5.44 -9.80
N TYR A 16 -0.53 -6.36 -9.99
CA TYR A 16 -0.34 -7.58 -10.77
C TYR A 16 0.08 -7.27 -12.21
N THR A 17 -0.65 -6.37 -12.88
CA THR A 17 -0.41 -5.99 -14.28
C THR A 17 0.99 -5.39 -14.45
N GLU A 18 1.41 -4.53 -13.53
CA GLU A 18 2.75 -3.95 -13.51
C GLU A 18 3.84 -5.02 -13.34
N ALA A 19 3.66 -5.96 -12.40
CA ALA A 19 4.60 -7.06 -12.16
C ALA A 19 4.72 -7.99 -13.37
N LEU A 20 3.60 -8.31 -14.01
CA LEU A 20 3.56 -9.13 -15.22
C LEU A 20 4.26 -8.43 -16.38
N ASN A 21 3.89 -7.17 -16.67
CA ASN A 21 4.41 -6.46 -17.83
C ASN A 21 5.90 -6.11 -17.71
N LYS A 22 6.34 -5.66 -16.53
CA LYS A 22 7.72 -5.17 -16.34
C LYS A 22 8.71 -6.28 -15.97
N LEU A 23 8.26 -7.32 -15.26
CA LEU A 23 9.15 -8.37 -14.75
C LEU A 23 8.82 -9.75 -15.32
N GLY A 24 7.65 -9.93 -15.96
CA GLY A 24 7.13 -11.24 -16.37
C GLY A 24 6.83 -12.13 -15.18
N LEU A 25 6.35 -11.56 -14.07
CA LEU A 25 5.97 -12.30 -12.88
C LEU A 25 4.46 -12.53 -12.88
N GLU A 26 4.08 -13.80 -12.91
CA GLU A 26 2.71 -14.22 -12.65
C GLU A 26 2.50 -14.23 -11.13
N CYS A 27 1.63 -13.34 -10.63
CA CYS A 27 1.35 -13.22 -9.21
C CYS A 27 -0.04 -13.72 -8.85
N ASP A 28 -0.14 -14.55 -7.81
CA ASP A 28 -1.42 -14.91 -7.20
C ASP A 28 -1.97 -13.75 -6.35
N GLY A 29 -3.29 -13.75 -6.10
CA GLY A 29 -3.91 -12.83 -5.14
C GLY A 29 -4.34 -11.45 -5.69
N LYS A 30 -4.26 -11.21 -7.00
CA LYS A 30 -4.67 -9.94 -7.63
C LYS A 30 -6.07 -9.45 -7.26
N GLY A 31 -7.01 -10.38 -7.03
CA GLY A 31 -8.38 -10.09 -6.58
C GLY A 31 -8.60 -10.02 -5.06
N SER A 32 -7.54 -10.11 -4.25
CA SER A 32 -7.65 -10.14 -2.78
C SER A 32 -8.14 -8.82 -2.17
N GLY A 33 -7.83 -7.69 -2.82
CA GLY A 33 -8.21 -6.34 -2.40
C GLY A 33 -7.48 -5.80 -1.17
N ASN A 34 -7.04 -6.65 -0.23
CA ASN A 34 -6.30 -6.25 0.96
C ASN A 34 -5.38 -7.37 1.50
N ALA A 35 -4.52 -7.01 2.47
CA ALA A 35 -3.54 -7.92 3.08
C ALA A 35 -4.17 -9.11 3.82
N VAL A 36 -5.34 -8.95 4.45
CA VAL A 36 -6.05 -10.04 5.16
C VAL A 36 -6.52 -11.11 4.18
N ASN A 37 -7.05 -10.71 3.03
CA ASN A 37 -7.49 -11.66 2.03
C ASN A 37 -6.31 -12.26 1.28
N LEU A 38 -5.24 -11.49 1.06
CA LEU A 38 -4.02 -12.03 0.45
C LEU A 38 -3.38 -13.12 1.33
N SER A 39 -3.38 -12.96 2.66
CA SER A 39 -2.83 -13.98 3.55
C SER A 39 -3.52 -15.33 3.38
N LYS A 40 -4.85 -15.34 3.20
CA LYS A 40 -5.63 -16.57 2.94
C LYS A 40 -5.16 -17.26 1.67
N VAL A 41 -4.98 -16.51 0.57
CA VAL A 41 -4.48 -17.03 -0.72
C VAL A 41 -3.08 -17.63 -0.56
N ILE A 42 -2.17 -16.95 0.15
CA ILE A 42 -0.83 -17.47 0.41
C ILE A 42 -0.93 -18.80 1.18
N LEU A 43 -1.77 -18.86 2.21
CA LEU A 43 -1.87 -20.02 3.09
C LEU A 43 -2.43 -21.29 2.43
N GLU A 44 -3.09 -21.19 1.28
CA GLU A 44 -3.57 -22.35 0.50
C GLU A 44 -2.42 -23.33 0.15
N LYS A 45 -1.21 -22.81 -0.07
CA LYS A 45 -0.02 -23.61 -0.39
C LYS A 45 1.05 -23.52 0.72
N LYS A 46 0.65 -23.30 1.98
CA LYS A 46 1.59 -23.07 3.11
C LYS A 46 2.68 -24.12 3.25
N SER A 47 2.38 -25.39 2.95
CA SER A 47 3.33 -26.51 3.03
C SER A 47 4.47 -26.42 2.01
N ALA A 48 4.31 -25.65 0.93
CA ALA A 48 5.33 -25.44 -0.10
C ALA A 48 6.40 -24.42 0.30
N TYR A 49 6.16 -23.61 1.33
CA TYR A 49 7.07 -22.55 1.73
C TYR A 49 8.07 -23.06 2.77
N ARG A 50 9.35 -22.87 2.49
CA ARG A 50 10.48 -23.28 3.35
C ARG A 50 11.46 -22.14 3.63
N LYS A 51 11.26 -20.99 2.99
CA LYS A 51 12.12 -19.81 3.09
C LYS A 51 11.26 -18.58 3.36
N PRO A 52 11.83 -17.54 3.99
CA PRO A 52 11.10 -16.32 4.26
C PRO A 52 10.65 -15.62 2.98
N PHE A 53 9.51 -14.93 3.06
CA PHE A 53 9.02 -14.07 1.98
C PHE A 53 9.80 -12.76 1.97
N LEU A 54 10.10 -12.22 0.79
CA LEU A 54 10.59 -10.85 0.63
C LEU A 54 9.39 -9.93 0.47
N PHE A 55 9.33 -8.86 1.26
CA PHE A 55 8.23 -7.91 1.23
C PHE A 55 8.72 -6.46 1.08
N PRO A 56 8.87 -5.96 -0.16
CA PRO A 56 9.08 -4.54 -0.41
C PRO A 56 7.84 -3.74 0.01
N HIS A 57 8.00 -2.73 0.86
CA HIS A 57 6.86 -1.97 1.39
C HIS A 57 7.18 -0.48 1.63
N GLY A 58 6.14 0.32 1.80
CA GLY A 58 6.25 1.71 2.25
C GLY A 58 6.33 1.83 3.78
N ASN A 59 6.63 3.02 4.29
CA ASN A 59 6.68 3.31 5.74
C ASN A 59 5.32 3.19 6.45
N LEU A 60 4.21 3.41 5.75
CA LEU A 60 2.86 3.26 6.28
C LEU A 60 2.33 1.81 6.29
N LYS A 61 3.21 0.80 6.11
CA LYS A 61 2.78 -0.59 6.11
C LYS A 61 2.04 -0.94 7.40
N THR A 62 1.00 -1.77 7.27
CA THR A 62 0.40 -2.42 8.43
C THR A 62 1.07 -3.77 8.66
N ASP A 63 1.16 -4.21 9.92
CA ASP A 63 1.72 -5.53 10.25
C ASP A 63 0.75 -6.68 9.95
N THR A 64 -0.40 -6.40 9.34
CA THR A 64 -1.46 -7.37 9.06
C THR A 64 -0.93 -8.63 8.38
N LEU A 65 -0.20 -8.50 7.27
CA LEU A 65 0.30 -9.67 6.53
C LEU A 65 1.32 -10.46 7.36
N ASN A 66 2.19 -9.77 8.10
CA ASN A 66 3.20 -10.38 8.96
C ASN A 66 2.55 -11.16 10.11
N LEU A 67 1.53 -10.59 10.74
CA LEU A 67 0.77 -11.24 11.81
C LEU A 67 0.01 -12.47 11.31
N GLU A 68 -0.69 -12.36 10.18
CA GLU A 68 -1.48 -13.49 9.63
C GLU A 68 -0.59 -14.65 9.19
N LEU A 69 0.53 -14.40 8.51
CA LEU A 69 1.46 -15.46 8.10
C LEU A 69 2.29 -15.98 9.28
N GLY A 70 2.65 -15.12 10.23
CA GLY A 70 3.41 -15.48 11.43
C GLY A 70 2.68 -16.47 12.35
N LYS A 71 1.34 -16.37 12.46
CA LYS A 71 0.50 -17.36 13.18
C LYS A 71 0.68 -18.78 12.65
N GLU A 72 1.02 -18.91 11.36
CA GLU A 72 1.21 -20.19 10.67
C GLU A 72 2.70 -20.57 10.54
N GLY A 73 3.59 -19.84 11.23
CA GLY A 73 5.03 -20.09 11.21
C GLY A 73 5.74 -19.66 9.93
N ILE A 74 5.11 -18.82 9.10
CA ILE A 74 5.71 -18.29 7.88
C ILE A 74 6.35 -16.93 8.16
N GLU A 75 7.66 -16.82 7.92
CA GLU A 75 8.42 -15.60 8.11
C GLU A 75 8.31 -14.66 6.89
N ILE A 76 8.17 -13.36 7.16
CA ILE A 76 8.25 -12.29 6.15
C ILE A 76 9.40 -11.33 6.50
N LYS A 77 10.27 -11.06 5.52
CA LYS A 77 11.36 -10.08 5.59
C LYS A 77 10.99 -8.81 4.82
N GLY A 78 10.65 -7.78 5.58
CA GLY A 78 10.32 -6.46 5.05
C GLY A 78 11.55 -5.68 4.57
N VAL A 79 11.41 -4.96 3.46
CA VAL A 79 12.37 -3.96 3.00
C VAL A 79 11.61 -2.67 2.74
N LEU A 80 11.98 -1.60 3.46
CA LEU A 80 11.44 -0.27 3.21
C LEU A 80 11.98 0.26 1.88
N VAL A 81 11.11 0.48 0.90
CA VAL A 81 11.52 0.91 -0.46
C VAL A 81 10.98 2.28 -0.88
N TYR A 82 10.04 2.84 -0.11
CA TYR A 82 9.59 4.22 -0.27
C TYR A 82 8.99 4.77 1.03
N ASP A 83 8.97 6.09 1.15
CA ASP A 83 8.26 6.79 2.22
C ASP A 83 7.05 7.53 1.64
N THR A 84 5.88 7.32 2.23
CA THR A 84 4.75 8.24 2.07
C THR A 84 4.99 9.44 2.97
N ILE A 85 5.05 10.62 2.37
CA ILE A 85 5.16 11.91 3.04
C ILE A 85 3.95 12.79 2.71
N ALA A 86 3.60 13.70 3.60
CA ALA A 86 2.64 14.75 3.27
C ALA A 86 3.18 15.60 2.12
N ASN A 87 2.28 16.10 1.26
CA ASN A 87 2.68 17.00 0.18
C ASN A 87 3.36 18.24 0.79
N PRO A 88 4.66 18.50 0.50
CA PRO A 88 5.38 19.64 1.08
C PRO A 88 4.78 20.99 0.66
N SER A 89 4.04 21.03 -0.43
CA SER A 89 3.39 22.23 -0.97
C SER A 89 1.94 22.39 -0.51
N ILE A 90 1.44 21.56 0.40
CA ILE A 90 0.01 21.52 0.74
C ILE A 90 -0.57 22.87 1.18
N LEU A 91 0.20 23.68 1.92
CA LEU A 91 -0.23 25.02 2.33
C LEU A 91 -0.46 25.93 1.11
N LYS A 92 0.49 25.92 0.17
CA LYS A 92 0.41 26.73 -1.05
C LYS A 92 -0.74 26.26 -1.92
N GLU A 93 -0.88 24.95 -2.12
CA GLU A 93 -1.96 24.41 -2.95
C GLU A 93 -3.34 24.69 -2.37
N ILE A 94 -3.51 24.63 -1.03
CA ILE A 94 -4.77 25.02 -0.40
C ILE A 94 -5.04 26.50 -0.61
N SER A 95 -4.06 27.39 -0.41
CA SER A 95 -4.29 28.84 -0.59
C SER A 95 -4.52 29.22 -2.06
N ASP A 96 -3.85 28.58 -3.01
CA ASP A 96 -4.10 28.75 -4.45
C ASP A 96 -5.55 28.36 -4.81
N VAL A 97 -6.07 27.26 -4.24
CA VAL A 97 -7.44 26.77 -4.52
C VAL A 97 -8.51 27.60 -3.80
N THR A 98 -8.19 28.20 -2.65
CA THR A 98 -9.14 28.99 -1.86
C THR A 98 -9.03 30.50 -2.07
N ASP A 99 -8.23 30.95 -3.05
CA ASP A 99 -7.90 32.36 -3.29
C ASP A 99 -7.47 33.08 -2.00
N ASP A 100 -6.42 32.56 -1.35
CA ASP A 100 -5.94 33.03 -0.05
C ASP A 100 -7.06 33.15 1.01
N LEU A 101 -7.91 32.13 1.09
CA LEU A 101 -9.07 32.02 1.99
C LEU A 101 -10.26 32.93 1.65
N THR A 102 -10.27 33.60 0.51
CA THR A 102 -11.37 34.49 0.10
C THR A 102 -12.48 33.76 -0.68
N SER A 103 -12.20 32.57 -1.22
CA SER A 103 -13.12 31.75 -1.99
C SER A 103 -13.08 30.29 -1.55
N ILE A 104 -13.92 29.94 -0.58
CA ILE A 104 -13.89 28.61 0.06
C ILE A 104 -14.86 27.65 -0.64
N PRO A 105 -14.42 26.45 -1.07
CA PRO A 105 -15.30 25.42 -1.60
C PRO A 105 -16.37 24.97 -0.59
N GLU A 106 -17.58 24.71 -1.07
CA GLU A 106 -18.71 24.29 -0.22
C GLU A 106 -18.52 22.88 0.39
N TYR A 107 -17.73 22.02 -0.26
CA TYR A 107 -17.57 20.62 0.12
C TYR A 107 -16.10 20.20 0.13
N VAL A 108 -15.75 19.31 1.07
CA VAL A 108 -14.43 18.67 1.16
C VAL A 108 -14.58 17.14 1.12
N VAL A 109 -13.70 16.45 0.40
CA VAL A 109 -13.70 14.99 0.26
C VAL A 109 -12.38 14.43 0.75
N PHE A 110 -12.42 13.46 1.68
CA PHE A 110 -11.25 12.76 2.17
C PHE A 110 -11.26 11.31 1.70
N PHE A 111 -10.21 10.89 0.98
CA PHE A 111 -10.07 9.52 0.48
C PHE A 111 -9.43 8.56 1.50
N SER A 112 -8.70 9.09 2.48
CA SER A 112 -7.99 8.28 3.48
C SER A 112 -7.68 9.05 4.77
N PRO A 113 -7.44 8.36 5.89
CA PRO A 113 -6.98 9.00 7.14
C PRO A 113 -5.69 9.81 6.95
N SER A 114 -4.75 9.33 6.12
CA SER A 114 -3.50 10.06 5.86
C SER A 114 -3.76 11.42 5.19
N GLY A 115 -4.70 11.49 4.25
CA GLY A 115 -5.09 12.75 3.61
C GLY A 115 -5.71 13.74 4.61
N PHE A 116 -6.58 13.24 5.50
CA PHE A 116 -7.17 14.04 6.57
C PHE A 116 -6.10 14.57 7.54
N HIS A 117 -5.26 13.69 8.12
CA HIS A 117 -4.24 14.10 9.08
C HIS A 117 -3.20 15.06 8.48
N SER A 118 -2.88 14.91 7.19
CA SER A 118 -1.91 15.79 6.53
C SER A 118 -2.47 17.18 6.22
N SER A 119 -3.79 17.35 6.18
CA SER A 119 -4.45 18.61 5.76
C SER A 119 -5.14 19.35 6.91
N ILE A 120 -5.47 18.68 8.01
CA ILE A 120 -6.35 19.23 9.06
C ILE A 120 -5.88 20.56 9.65
N ASP A 121 -4.57 20.74 9.87
CA ASP A 121 -4.04 21.98 10.46
C ASP A 121 -4.08 23.17 9.50
N HIS A 122 -4.17 22.92 8.19
CA HIS A 122 -4.37 23.94 7.18
C HIS A 122 -5.85 24.26 7.00
N LEU A 123 -6.69 23.23 6.92
CA LEU A 123 -8.14 23.37 6.75
C LEU A 123 -8.81 24.06 7.95
N ARG A 124 -8.26 23.94 9.16
CA ARG A 124 -8.73 24.68 10.35
C ARG A 124 -8.51 26.19 10.31
N LYS A 125 -7.66 26.68 9.41
CA LYS A 125 -7.37 28.12 9.25
C LYS A 125 -8.33 28.80 8.29
N ILE A 126 -9.05 28.00 7.51
CA ILE A 126 -10.19 28.39 6.69
C ILE A 126 -11.35 28.71 7.64
#